data_AF-A0A7C3M233-F1
#
_entry.id   AF-A0A7C3M233-F1
#
_cell.length_a   1.000
_cell.length_b   1.000
_cell.length_c   1.000
_cell.angle_alpha   90.00
_cell.angle_beta   90.00
_cell.angle_gamma   90.00
#
_symmetry.space_group_name_H-M   'P 1'
#
loop_
_entity.id
_entity.type
_entity.pdbx_description
1 polymer ?
#
loop_
_entity_poly.entity_id
_entity_poly.type
_entity_poly.pdbx_seq_one_letter_code
_entity_poly.pdbx_strand_id
1 'polypeptide(L)'
;MAKLHISDPNHTINQRLHRLYPKEIAQKAVKDTIDLIFKYKQRIQPQEYHMSEKDVILITYGDQVSTHGEASLQTLKTFMDIHLKGVINSIHILPFYPYSSDDGFSVVNYSAVDPHMGSWREIENISGEYRLMVDGVINHISQFSDWFLAFLAGDEYFKEFFIDVDPTTDLSKVVRPRATPLLSEFVDDNGKIHNIWTTFSKDQVDLNYKNHRVLKNVLDAMFYYIEKGATLIRLDAIAFIWKEIGSECVHLEQTHELIQLMREVLHEVAPEVIIITETNVPHHENVSYFGSGDDEAQMVYNFALPPLLVHSIQTGNTKTITKWAQSLELPSNKVCFFNFTASHDGIGLRPVKGILLDEEVKDIEKKVIKNGGLVSYRAEADGTKTPYELNCSFIDALTHPDESDLLRIKRMLLAQGTTLVMPGVPGVYFHSLVGSRNYHDGVKHSGINRTINREKYNFEWLEKQLVIEGGVQKTIFDSYKRLISIRTNEKAFNPFGSFEFYDLDERVFCVEQSCCDQKEFVVAVHNFSDEELQCKLPEKFTMELEDLLSNTRFNNSTLTLAPYQMIWLKGTYNKEKN
;
A
#
# COMPACT_ATOMS: atom_id res chain seq x y z
N MET A 1 -22.81 -28.13 -0.84
CA MET A 1 -23.73 -27.82 0.27
C MET A 1 -24.51 -26.58 -0.10
N ALA A 2 -25.79 -26.47 0.26
CA ALA A 2 -26.53 -25.23 0.04
C ALA A 2 -25.86 -24.10 0.84
N LYS A 3 -25.61 -22.96 0.20
CA LYS A 3 -25.07 -21.77 0.90
C LYS A 3 -26.11 -21.38 1.96
N LEU A 4 -25.71 -21.36 3.24
CA LEU A 4 -26.63 -20.95 4.31
C LEU A 4 -27.15 -19.55 4.02
N HIS A 5 -28.41 -19.29 4.33
CA HIS A 5 -28.91 -17.92 4.24
C HIS A 5 -28.24 -17.09 5.33
N ILE A 6 -27.93 -15.82 5.08
CA ILE A 6 -27.23 -14.95 6.04
C ILE A 6 -27.95 -14.78 7.38
N SER A 7 -29.28 -14.95 7.41
CA SER A 7 -30.07 -14.96 8.64
C SER A 7 -29.94 -16.24 9.46
N ASP A 8 -29.29 -17.28 8.93
CA ASP A 8 -29.01 -18.51 9.67
C ASP A 8 -28.02 -18.21 10.80
N PRO A 9 -28.31 -18.62 12.06
CA PRO A 9 -27.37 -18.48 13.17
C PRO A 9 -25.99 -19.11 12.93
N ASN A 10 -25.91 -20.09 12.04
CA ASN A 10 -24.67 -20.77 11.67
C ASN A 10 -23.96 -20.14 10.48
N HIS A 11 -24.53 -19.10 9.85
CA HIS A 11 -23.81 -18.34 8.84
C HIS A 11 -22.59 -17.65 9.45
N THR A 12 -21.45 -17.67 8.77
CA THR A 12 -20.18 -17.13 9.29
C THR A 12 -20.31 -15.68 9.71
N ILE A 13 -20.82 -14.78 8.84
CA ILE A 13 -21.14 -13.38 9.17
C ILE A 13 -21.88 -13.23 10.52
N ASN A 14 -22.88 -14.08 10.78
CA ASN A 14 -23.66 -14.03 12.01
C ASN A 14 -22.81 -14.44 13.23
N GLN A 15 -22.02 -15.50 13.11
CA GLN A 15 -21.09 -15.94 14.15
C GLN A 15 -20.03 -14.89 14.47
N ARG A 16 -19.46 -14.25 13.44
CA ARG A 16 -18.45 -13.17 13.59
C ARG A 16 -19.01 -11.98 14.36
N LEU A 17 -20.22 -11.53 14.00
CA LEU A 17 -20.92 -10.48 14.72
C LEU A 17 -21.18 -10.82 16.20
N HIS A 18 -21.45 -12.09 16.52
CA HIS A 18 -21.60 -12.55 17.91
C HIS A 18 -20.28 -12.68 18.67
N ARG A 19 -19.13 -12.73 17.98
CA ARG A 19 -17.80 -12.63 18.63
C ARG A 19 -17.44 -11.18 18.95
N LEU A 20 -17.81 -10.25 18.09
CA LEU A 20 -17.53 -8.81 18.26
C LEU A 20 -18.47 -8.13 19.26
N TYR A 21 -19.73 -8.55 19.31
CA TYR A 21 -20.78 -7.85 20.05
C TYR A 21 -21.52 -8.74 21.04
N PRO A 22 -21.97 -8.18 22.19
CA PRO A 22 -22.92 -8.85 23.07
C PRO A 22 -24.18 -9.28 22.31
N LYS A 23 -24.79 -10.40 22.70
CA LYS A 23 -25.90 -11.06 22.00
C LYS A 23 -27.00 -10.12 21.49
N GLU A 24 -27.48 -9.19 22.31
CA GLU A 24 -28.56 -8.26 21.93
C GLU A 24 -28.13 -7.26 20.85
N ILE A 25 -26.87 -6.80 20.90
CA ILE A 25 -26.28 -5.89 19.92
C ILE A 25 -25.95 -6.66 18.64
N ALA A 26 -25.41 -7.87 18.76
CA ALA A 26 -25.11 -8.74 17.62
C ALA A 26 -26.34 -9.00 16.76
N GLN A 27 -27.51 -9.26 17.36
CA GLN A 27 -28.76 -9.45 16.61
C GLN A 27 -29.18 -8.21 15.80
N LYS A 28 -29.00 -7.01 16.36
CA LYS A 28 -29.25 -5.75 15.64
C LYS A 28 -28.25 -5.56 14.50
N ALA A 29 -26.97 -5.82 14.78
CA ALA A 29 -25.90 -5.75 13.80
C ALA A 29 -26.15 -6.70 12.61
N VAL A 30 -26.57 -7.95 12.87
CA VAL A 30 -26.94 -8.93 11.83
C VAL A 30 -28.05 -8.37 10.94
N LYS A 31 -29.11 -7.82 11.54
CA LYS A 31 -30.21 -7.22 10.77
C LYS A 31 -29.71 -6.06 9.89
N ASP A 32 -28.95 -5.13 10.47
CA ASP A 32 -28.40 -3.98 9.74
C ASP A 32 -27.50 -4.41 8.57
N THR A 33 -26.65 -5.41 8.78
CA THR A 33 -25.78 -5.97 7.74
C THR A 33 -26.59 -6.63 6.61
N ILE A 34 -27.63 -7.39 6.95
CA ILE A 34 -28.53 -8.02 5.97
C ILE A 34 -29.24 -6.96 5.12
N ASP A 35 -29.77 -5.91 5.76
CA ASP A 35 -30.47 -4.81 5.08
C ASP A 35 -29.52 -4.09 4.10
N LEU A 36 -28.25 -3.87 4.48
CA LEU A 36 -27.23 -3.31 3.59
C LEU A 36 -26.92 -4.22 2.41
N ILE A 37 -26.70 -5.51 2.65
CA ILE A 37 -26.43 -6.47 1.58
C ILE A 37 -27.60 -6.50 0.58
N PHE A 38 -28.85 -6.51 1.04
CA PHE A 38 -30.01 -6.47 0.15
C PHE A 38 -30.13 -5.15 -0.62
N LYS A 39 -29.85 -4.01 0.03
CA LYS A 39 -29.82 -2.69 -0.61
C LYS A 39 -28.83 -2.69 -1.79
N TYR A 40 -27.62 -3.20 -1.60
CA TYR A 40 -26.57 -3.13 -2.61
C TYR A 40 -26.56 -4.27 -3.62
N LYS A 41 -27.08 -5.47 -3.31
CA LYS A 41 -27.33 -6.53 -4.31
C LYS A 41 -28.24 -6.07 -5.46
N GLN A 42 -29.06 -5.04 -5.26
CA GLN A 42 -29.92 -4.46 -6.29
C GLN A 42 -29.23 -3.36 -7.12
N ARG A 43 -28.11 -2.83 -6.64
CA ARG A 43 -27.41 -1.67 -7.22
C ARG A 43 -26.10 -2.03 -7.88
N ILE A 44 -25.41 -3.02 -7.32
CA ILE A 44 -24.10 -3.48 -7.76
C ILE A 44 -24.28 -4.74 -8.61
N GLN A 45 -23.68 -4.75 -9.77
CA GLN A 45 -23.59 -5.91 -10.65
C GLN A 45 -22.19 -6.51 -10.50
N PRO A 46 -22.03 -7.68 -9.90
CA PRO A 46 -20.71 -8.29 -9.71
C PRO A 46 -20.10 -8.66 -11.05
N GLN A 47 -18.79 -8.43 -11.19
CA GLN A 47 -18.01 -8.80 -12.36
C GLN A 47 -16.92 -9.79 -11.96
N GLU A 48 -16.80 -10.89 -12.69
CA GLU A 48 -15.72 -11.84 -12.42
C GLU A 48 -14.37 -11.24 -12.80
N TYR A 49 -13.45 -11.15 -11.83
CA TYR A 49 -12.08 -10.72 -12.05
C TYR A 49 -11.12 -11.57 -11.23
N HIS A 50 -10.02 -11.97 -11.85
CA HIS A 50 -8.92 -12.69 -11.20
C HIS A 50 -7.62 -11.94 -11.45
N MET A 51 -6.89 -11.63 -10.39
CA MET A 51 -5.58 -10.98 -10.54
C MET A 51 -4.60 -11.89 -11.29
N SER A 52 -3.72 -11.27 -12.05
CA SER A 52 -2.75 -11.92 -12.93
C SER A 52 -1.45 -11.12 -13.04
N GLU A 53 -0.52 -11.60 -13.86
CA GLU A 53 0.72 -10.87 -14.21
C GLU A 53 0.46 -9.48 -14.83
N LYS A 54 -0.76 -9.26 -15.34
CA LYS A 54 -1.21 -7.99 -15.94
C LYS A 54 -1.48 -6.90 -14.90
N ASP A 55 -1.67 -7.26 -13.63
CA ASP A 55 -2.01 -6.31 -12.58
C ASP A 55 -0.79 -5.50 -12.13
N VAL A 56 -0.90 -4.18 -12.30
CA VAL A 56 0.04 -3.17 -11.83
C VAL A 56 -0.78 -2.00 -11.33
N ILE A 57 -0.49 -1.49 -10.13
CA ILE A 57 -1.30 -0.44 -9.50
C ILE A 57 -0.49 0.86 -9.43
N LEU A 58 -0.94 1.91 -10.11
CA LEU A 58 -0.40 3.26 -9.94
C LEU A 58 -0.91 3.86 -8.62
N ILE A 59 -0.03 4.20 -7.70
CA ILE A 59 -0.35 4.92 -6.46
C ILE A 59 -0.15 6.41 -6.70
N THR A 60 -1.21 7.20 -6.56
CA THR A 60 -1.17 8.64 -6.88
C THR A 60 -2.24 9.42 -6.14
N TYR A 61 -2.00 10.72 -5.93
CA TYR A 61 -3.06 11.64 -5.51
C TYR A 61 -3.96 12.02 -6.69
N GLY A 62 -5.24 12.26 -6.44
CA GLY A 62 -6.18 12.71 -7.48
C GLY A 62 -5.78 14.04 -8.14
N ASP A 63 -5.01 14.88 -7.44
CA ASP A 63 -4.47 16.16 -7.89
C ASP A 63 -2.97 16.13 -8.24
N GLN A 64 -2.37 14.94 -8.37
CA GLN A 64 -0.94 14.79 -8.60
C GLN A 64 -0.44 15.54 -9.84
N VAL A 65 -1.29 15.60 -10.87
CA VAL A 65 -1.07 16.39 -12.09
C VAL A 65 -2.33 17.19 -12.40
N SER A 66 -2.18 18.47 -12.72
CA SER A 66 -3.32 19.38 -12.91
C SER A 66 -3.10 20.38 -14.05
N THR A 67 -4.21 20.77 -14.66
CA THR A 67 -4.33 21.89 -15.60
C THR A 67 -5.22 22.96 -14.98
N HIS A 68 -4.83 24.23 -15.10
CA HIS A 68 -5.60 25.32 -14.49
C HIS A 68 -7.03 25.40 -15.09
N GLY A 69 -8.04 25.45 -14.22
CA GLY A 69 -9.44 25.53 -14.63
C GLY A 69 -10.11 24.19 -14.95
N GLU A 70 -9.40 23.07 -14.82
CA GLU A 70 -9.93 21.72 -14.99
C GLU A 70 -10.00 20.99 -13.65
N ALA A 71 -10.94 20.05 -13.53
CA ALA A 71 -10.95 19.10 -12.43
C ALA A 71 -9.69 18.23 -12.51
N SER A 72 -8.91 18.13 -11.43
CA SER A 72 -7.59 17.48 -11.51
C SER A 72 -7.68 15.99 -11.84
N LEU A 73 -8.75 15.29 -11.46
CA LEU A 73 -8.98 13.90 -11.87
C LEU A 73 -9.14 13.73 -13.39
N GLN A 74 -9.69 14.74 -14.07
CA GLN A 74 -9.76 14.72 -15.54
C GLN A 74 -8.37 14.83 -16.16
N THR A 75 -7.52 15.72 -15.61
CA THR A 75 -6.13 15.85 -16.05
C THR A 75 -5.32 14.58 -15.75
N LEU A 76 -5.51 13.99 -14.57
CA LEU A 76 -4.87 12.72 -14.19
C LEU A 76 -5.27 11.59 -15.15
N LYS A 77 -6.57 11.45 -15.45
CA LYS A 77 -7.03 10.46 -16.44
C LYS A 77 -6.38 10.70 -17.80
N THR A 78 -6.32 11.96 -18.24
CA THR A 78 -5.68 12.32 -19.52
C THR A 78 -4.21 11.89 -19.56
N PHE A 79 -3.46 12.14 -18.49
CA PHE A 79 -2.08 11.67 -18.35
C PHE A 79 -1.99 10.14 -18.47
N MET A 80 -2.85 9.41 -17.76
CA MET A 80 -2.87 7.95 -17.80
C MET A 80 -3.23 7.39 -19.18
N ASP A 81 -4.24 7.97 -19.83
CA ASP A 81 -4.71 7.54 -21.15
C ASP A 81 -3.60 7.71 -22.21
N ILE A 82 -2.85 8.82 -22.15
CA ILE A 82 -1.76 9.11 -23.08
C ILE A 82 -0.57 8.18 -22.84
N HIS A 83 -0.19 7.97 -21.58
CA HIS A 83 1.12 7.41 -21.27
C HIS A 83 1.13 5.99 -20.71
N LEU A 84 0.05 5.57 -20.06
CA LEU A 84 0.02 4.35 -19.22
C LEU A 84 -0.97 3.31 -19.71
N LYS A 85 -1.86 3.65 -20.66
CA LYS A 85 -2.79 2.71 -21.26
C LYS A 85 -2.04 1.52 -21.88
N GLY A 86 -2.41 0.30 -21.48
CA GLY A 86 -1.75 -0.94 -21.88
C GLY A 86 -0.47 -1.29 -21.09
N VAL A 87 -0.01 -0.40 -20.22
CA VAL A 87 1.16 -0.62 -19.34
C VAL A 87 0.72 -0.84 -17.89
N ILE A 88 -0.22 -0.03 -17.41
CA ILE A 88 -0.79 -0.10 -16.07
C ILE A 88 -2.31 -0.22 -16.20
N ASN A 89 -2.92 -1.21 -15.53
CA ASN A 89 -4.36 -1.50 -15.62
C ASN A 89 -5.16 -1.00 -14.41
N SER A 90 -4.49 -0.60 -13.32
CA SER A 90 -5.12 -0.25 -12.04
C SER A 90 -4.55 1.05 -11.49
N ILE A 91 -5.38 1.80 -10.76
CA ILE A 91 -4.99 3.03 -10.08
C ILE A 91 -5.52 3.03 -8.65
N HIS A 92 -4.64 3.33 -7.71
CA HIS A 92 -4.96 3.75 -6.36
C HIS A 92 -4.95 5.26 -6.30
N ILE A 93 -6.15 5.83 -6.24
CA ILE A 93 -6.35 7.25 -5.97
C ILE A 93 -6.37 7.41 -4.45
N LEU A 94 -5.31 8.02 -3.91
CA LEU A 94 -5.23 8.42 -2.51
C LEU A 94 -6.42 9.32 -2.13
N PRO A 95 -6.76 9.47 -0.84
CA PRO A 95 -8.08 9.93 -0.44
C PRO A 95 -8.51 11.21 -1.18
N PHE A 96 -9.53 11.07 -2.04
CA PHE A 96 -10.06 12.14 -2.90
C PHE A 96 -11.33 12.76 -2.33
N TYR A 97 -11.72 12.35 -1.12
CA TYR A 97 -12.86 12.90 -0.40
C TYR A 97 -12.55 14.32 0.08
N PRO A 98 -13.56 15.17 0.36
CA PRO A 98 -13.33 16.40 1.11
C PRO A 98 -12.65 16.07 2.44
N TYR A 99 -11.59 16.80 2.78
CA TYR A 99 -10.77 16.56 3.97
C TYR A 99 -10.36 17.87 4.65
N SER A 100 -9.94 17.80 5.91
CA SER A 100 -9.52 18.96 6.69
C SER A 100 -8.02 19.01 6.99
N SER A 101 -7.34 17.87 6.99
CA SER A 101 -5.89 17.77 7.24
C SER A 101 -5.31 16.45 6.72
N ASP A 102 -4.00 16.27 6.90
CA ASP A 102 -3.23 15.06 6.57
C ASP A 102 -3.39 14.60 5.10
N ASP A 103 -3.41 15.57 4.17
CA ASP A 103 -3.48 15.35 2.71
C ASP A 103 -4.53 14.31 2.29
N GLY A 104 -5.74 14.39 2.84
CA GLY A 104 -6.85 13.50 2.50
C GLY A 104 -7.25 12.52 3.59
N PHE A 105 -6.37 12.22 4.54
CA PHE A 105 -6.61 11.20 5.57
C PHE A 105 -7.46 11.68 6.75
N SER A 106 -7.78 12.97 6.84
CA SER A 106 -8.81 13.47 7.77
C SER A 106 -10.11 13.76 7.01
N VAL A 107 -10.86 12.71 6.70
CA VAL A 107 -12.05 12.77 5.82
C VAL A 107 -13.19 13.52 6.48
N VAL A 108 -13.76 14.52 5.79
CA VAL A 108 -14.95 15.28 6.22
C VAL A 108 -16.23 14.60 5.75
N ASN A 109 -16.26 14.08 4.52
CA ASN A 109 -17.46 13.48 3.95
C ASN A 109 -17.12 12.30 3.01
N TYR A 110 -17.43 11.08 3.45
CA TYR A 110 -17.24 9.85 2.66
C TYR A 110 -18.06 9.81 1.36
N SER A 111 -19.20 10.49 1.28
CA SER A 111 -20.10 10.40 0.12
C SER A 111 -19.80 11.40 -0.99
N ALA A 112 -18.76 12.23 -0.83
CA ALA A 112 -18.40 13.30 -1.76
C ALA A 112 -16.98 13.13 -2.30
N VAL A 113 -16.72 13.79 -3.43
CA VAL A 113 -15.37 14.00 -3.97
C VAL A 113 -14.97 15.45 -3.69
N ASP A 114 -13.70 15.70 -3.41
CA ASP A 114 -13.17 17.05 -3.23
C ASP A 114 -13.49 17.89 -4.49
N PRO A 115 -14.14 19.07 -4.34
CA PRO A 115 -14.55 19.88 -5.50
C PRO A 115 -13.41 20.33 -6.40
N HIS A 116 -12.17 20.46 -5.89
CA HIS A 116 -11.01 20.74 -6.73
C HIS A 116 -10.62 19.55 -7.61
N MET A 117 -10.87 18.33 -7.13
CA MET A 117 -10.61 17.09 -7.86
C MET A 117 -11.74 16.76 -8.84
N GLY A 118 -12.98 17.19 -8.56
CA GLY A 118 -14.13 17.06 -9.43
C GLY A 118 -15.33 16.47 -8.70
N SER A 119 -15.91 15.41 -9.25
CA SER A 119 -17.09 14.73 -8.74
C SER A 119 -16.98 13.21 -8.94
N TRP A 120 -17.99 12.47 -8.50
CA TRP A 120 -18.10 11.04 -8.81
C TRP A 120 -18.10 10.74 -10.32
N ARG A 121 -18.48 11.70 -11.18
CA ARG A 121 -18.40 11.54 -12.63
C ARG A 121 -16.97 11.29 -13.09
N GLU A 122 -16.00 12.04 -12.56
CA GLU A 122 -14.59 11.88 -12.91
C GLU A 122 -14.03 10.54 -12.39
N ILE A 123 -14.44 10.12 -11.19
CA ILE A 123 -14.09 8.80 -10.62
C ILE A 123 -14.67 7.67 -11.48
N GLU A 124 -15.96 7.73 -11.82
CA GLU A 124 -16.64 6.74 -12.67
C GLU A 124 -15.98 6.66 -14.05
N ASN A 125 -15.61 7.80 -14.64
CA ASN A 125 -14.87 7.87 -15.90
C ASN A 125 -13.50 7.17 -15.82
N ILE A 126 -12.77 7.29 -14.70
CA ILE A 126 -11.51 6.56 -14.49
C ILE A 126 -11.79 5.06 -14.32
N SER A 127 -12.76 4.70 -13.47
CA SER A 127 -13.10 3.30 -13.17
C SER A 127 -13.62 2.52 -14.37
N GLY A 128 -14.15 3.20 -15.40
CA GLY A 128 -14.59 2.59 -16.65
C GLY A 128 -13.45 2.05 -17.54
N GLU A 129 -12.21 2.50 -17.32
CA GLU A 129 -11.04 2.09 -18.12
C GLU A 129 -9.93 1.45 -17.25
N TYR A 130 -9.88 1.78 -15.97
CA TYR A 130 -8.88 1.31 -15.02
C TYR A 130 -9.54 0.72 -13.79
N ARG A 131 -8.96 -0.33 -13.21
CA ARG A 131 -9.41 -0.83 -11.92
C ARG A 131 -9.11 0.21 -10.84
N LEU A 132 -10.13 0.58 -10.09
CA LEU A 132 -10.01 1.61 -9.06
C LEU A 132 -9.76 0.99 -7.68
N MET A 133 -8.67 1.39 -7.06
CA MET A 133 -8.40 1.25 -5.62
C MET A 133 -8.69 2.58 -4.93
N VAL A 134 -9.43 2.52 -3.82
CA VAL A 134 -9.73 3.69 -2.97
C VAL A 134 -9.31 3.42 -1.53
N ASP A 135 -9.04 4.48 -0.77
CA ASP A 135 -8.84 4.38 0.66
C ASP A 135 -10.17 4.27 1.41
N GLY A 136 -10.31 3.19 2.17
CA GLY A 136 -11.20 3.09 3.31
C GLY A 136 -10.51 3.70 4.53
N VAL A 137 -10.59 5.03 4.67
CA VAL A 137 -10.16 5.75 5.88
C VAL A 137 -11.19 5.55 6.99
N ILE A 138 -11.16 4.37 7.61
CA ILE A 138 -12.25 3.88 8.45
C ILE A 138 -11.87 3.72 9.93
N ASN A 139 -10.62 3.96 10.32
CA ASN A 139 -10.27 4.01 11.75
C ASN A 139 -10.78 5.29 12.42
N HIS A 140 -10.69 6.40 11.69
CA HIS A 140 -10.94 7.76 12.18
C HIS A 140 -11.60 8.59 11.09
N ILE A 141 -12.17 9.72 11.49
CA ILE A 141 -12.81 10.71 10.61
C ILE A 141 -12.43 12.12 11.09
N SER A 142 -12.63 13.14 10.27
CA SER A 142 -12.40 14.54 10.64
C SER A 142 -13.30 14.99 11.79
N GLN A 143 -12.77 15.82 12.69
CA GLN A 143 -13.56 16.57 13.68
C GLN A 143 -14.59 17.51 13.02
N PHE A 144 -14.43 17.84 11.74
CA PHE A 144 -15.39 18.66 10.98
C PHE A 144 -16.41 17.83 10.20
N SER A 145 -16.41 16.51 10.36
CA SER A 145 -17.39 15.63 9.71
C SER A 145 -18.78 15.80 10.30
N ASP A 146 -19.80 15.55 9.48
CA ASP A 146 -21.20 15.58 9.91
C ASP A 146 -21.46 14.62 11.08
N TRP A 147 -20.72 13.50 11.17
CA TRP A 147 -20.86 12.53 12.25
C TRP A 147 -20.38 13.12 13.59
N PHE A 148 -19.23 13.78 13.59
CA PHE A 148 -18.68 14.37 14.81
C PHE A 148 -19.43 15.63 15.24
N LEU A 149 -19.82 16.46 14.28
CA LEU A 149 -20.67 17.62 14.54
C LEU A 149 -22.03 17.20 15.12
N ALA A 150 -22.65 16.13 14.61
CA ALA A 150 -23.89 15.59 15.17
C ALA A 150 -23.70 15.01 16.59
N PHE A 151 -22.54 14.38 16.87
CA PHE A 151 -22.18 13.96 18.22
C PHE A 151 -22.09 15.15 19.19
N LEU A 152 -21.42 16.25 18.80
CA LEU A 152 -21.34 17.48 19.61
C LEU A 152 -22.69 18.20 19.76
N ALA A 153 -23.59 18.04 18.79
CA ALA A 153 -24.96 18.53 18.88
C ALA A 153 -25.88 17.67 19.78
N GLY A 154 -25.36 16.56 20.33
CA GLY A 154 -26.11 15.66 21.20
C GLY A 154 -27.08 14.73 20.47
N ASP A 155 -26.87 14.45 19.17
CA ASP A 155 -27.69 13.51 18.42
C ASP A 155 -27.55 12.08 18.98
N GLU A 156 -28.67 11.49 19.41
CA GLU A 156 -28.71 10.16 20.03
C GLU A 156 -28.30 9.03 19.07
N TYR A 157 -28.34 9.25 17.75
CA TYR A 157 -27.81 8.31 16.78
C TYR A 157 -26.28 8.21 16.85
N PHE A 158 -25.61 9.36 16.99
CA PHE A 158 -24.15 9.52 16.94
C PHE A 158 -23.45 9.55 18.31
N LYS A 159 -24.21 9.59 19.40
CA LYS A 159 -23.71 9.64 20.80
C LYS A 159 -22.61 8.65 21.15
N GLU A 160 -22.61 7.46 20.56
CA GLU A 160 -21.61 6.41 20.81
C GLU A 160 -20.72 6.13 19.58
N PHE A 161 -20.64 7.06 18.61
CA PHE A 161 -19.77 6.91 17.43
C PHE A 161 -18.29 7.17 17.73
N PHE A 162 -18.01 7.92 18.80
CA PHE A 162 -16.67 8.31 19.22
C PHE A 162 -16.38 7.83 20.63
N ILE A 163 -15.11 7.84 21.00
CA ILE A 163 -14.62 7.27 22.25
C ILE A 163 -14.31 8.41 23.22
N ASP A 164 -15.28 8.77 24.05
CA ASP A 164 -15.14 9.75 25.14
C ASP A 164 -14.63 9.04 26.40
N VAL A 165 -13.49 9.48 26.93
CA VAL A 165 -12.76 8.79 28.01
C VAL A 165 -12.58 9.73 29.20
N ASP A 166 -12.74 9.24 30.42
CA ASP A 166 -12.32 10.03 31.59
C ASP A 166 -10.81 10.31 31.51
N PRO A 167 -10.34 11.57 31.55
CA PRO A 167 -8.93 11.90 31.39
C PRO A 167 -8.03 11.35 32.50
N THR A 168 -8.61 10.84 33.60
CA THR A 168 -7.90 10.14 34.68
C THR A 168 -7.68 8.65 34.41
N THR A 169 -8.27 8.11 33.34
CA THR A 169 -8.11 6.70 32.94
C THR A 169 -6.66 6.39 32.57
N ASP A 170 -6.14 5.27 33.07
CA ASP A 170 -4.79 4.81 32.70
C ASP A 170 -4.76 4.28 31.26
N LEU A 171 -4.11 5.03 30.38
CA LEU A 171 -3.87 4.69 28.97
C LEU A 171 -2.40 4.41 28.67
N SER A 172 -1.58 4.17 29.69
CA SER A 172 -0.12 4.02 29.57
C SER A 172 0.31 2.84 28.69
N LYS A 173 -0.53 1.81 28.54
CA LYS A 173 -0.27 0.64 27.71
C LYS A 173 -0.52 0.88 26.21
N VAL A 174 -1.25 1.92 25.84
CA VAL A 174 -1.65 2.15 24.44
C VAL A 174 -0.42 2.46 23.59
N VAL A 175 -0.26 1.75 22.49
CA VAL A 175 0.80 1.99 21.53
C VAL A 175 0.47 3.25 20.72
N ARG A 176 1.30 4.29 20.86
CA ARG A 176 1.09 5.57 20.15
C ARG A 176 1.97 5.69 18.90
N PRO A 177 1.39 5.93 17.71
CA PRO A 177 2.17 6.14 16.49
C PRO A 177 2.76 7.55 16.39
N ARG A 178 2.18 8.52 17.11
CA ARG A 178 2.60 9.93 17.14
C ARG A 178 2.92 10.38 18.57
N ALA A 179 3.70 11.45 18.68
CA ALA A 179 4.04 12.06 19.98
C ALA A 179 2.92 12.96 20.55
N THR A 180 1.89 13.26 19.76
CA THR A 180 0.71 14.07 20.13
C THR A 180 -0.18 13.36 21.16
N PRO A 181 -0.78 14.07 22.13
CA PRO A 181 -1.64 13.47 23.15
C PRO A 181 -2.71 12.55 22.56
N LEU A 182 -3.00 11.44 23.25
CA LEU A 182 -3.98 10.45 22.81
C LEU A 182 -5.43 10.94 22.94
N LEU A 183 -5.70 11.82 23.91
CA LEU A 183 -7.01 12.41 24.13
C LEU A 183 -6.97 13.90 23.76
N SER A 184 -8.03 14.36 23.11
CA SER A 184 -8.25 15.75 22.74
C SER A 184 -9.55 16.28 23.33
N GLU A 185 -9.52 17.48 23.89
CA GLU A 185 -10.70 18.13 24.46
C GLU A 185 -11.58 18.80 23.39
N PHE A 186 -12.88 18.55 23.50
CA PHE A 186 -13.94 19.15 22.71
C PHE A 186 -15.10 19.58 23.61
N VAL A 187 -15.86 20.59 23.20
CA VAL A 187 -17.01 21.10 23.95
C VAL A 187 -18.25 20.89 23.11
N ASP A 188 -19.27 20.25 23.69
CA ASP A 188 -20.57 20.04 23.04
C ASP A 188 -21.43 21.32 23.08
N ASP A 189 -22.57 21.30 22.38
CA ASP A 189 -23.49 22.44 22.30
C ASP A 189 -24.11 22.82 23.66
N ASN A 190 -24.03 21.93 24.65
CA ASN A 190 -24.49 22.15 26.03
C ASN A 190 -23.38 22.64 26.97
N GLY A 191 -22.15 22.83 26.46
CA GLY A 191 -20.99 23.23 27.24
C GLY A 191 -20.30 22.11 28.02
N LYS A 192 -20.66 20.85 27.79
CA LYS A 192 -19.97 19.68 28.37
C LYS A 192 -18.64 19.46 27.67
N ILE A 193 -17.59 19.23 28.46
CA ILE A 193 -16.26 18.85 27.95
C ILE A 193 -16.23 17.34 27.73
N HIS A 194 -15.78 16.94 26.55
CA HIS A 194 -15.49 15.57 26.13
C HIS A 194 -13.99 15.40 25.89
N ASN A 195 -13.44 14.26 26.26
CA ASN A 195 -12.04 13.91 26.01
C ASN A 195 -12.01 12.75 25.01
N ILE A 196 -11.94 13.11 23.74
CA ILE A 196 -12.12 12.18 22.62
C ILE A 196 -10.78 11.54 22.25
N TRP A 197 -10.82 10.23 22.00
CA TRP A 197 -9.68 9.47 21.50
C TRP A 197 -9.27 9.93 20.09
N THR A 198 -8.01 10.34 19.95
CA THR A 198 -7.39 10.87 18.74
C THR A 198 -6.00 10.27 18.55
N THR A 199 -5.93 9.09 17.95
CA THR A 199 -4.70 8.28 17.82
C THR A 199 -3.58 9.00 17.06
N PHE A 200 -3.96 9.78 16.04
CA PHE A 200 -3.02 10.41 15.10
C PHE A 200 -2.86 11.91 15.34
N SER A 201 -3.97 12.65 15.30
CA SER A 201 -3.99 14.10 15.52
C SER A 201 -5.33 14.53 16.08
N LYS A 202 -5.40 15.73 16.68
CA LYS A 202 -6.68 16.29 17.18
C LYS A 202 -7.77 16.33 16.11
N ASP A 203 -7.38 16.50 14.85
CA ASP A 203 -8.32 16.57 13.74
C ASP A 203 -8.90 15.21 13.35
N GLN A 204 -8.21 14.12 13.68
CA GLN A 204 -8.58 12.75 13.36
C GLN A 204 -9.19 12.08 14.60
N VAL A 205 -10.52 12.11 14.70
CA VAL A 205 -11.27 11.51 15.81
C VAL A 205 -11.56 10.04 15.52
N ASP A 206 -11.14 9.15 16.42
CA ASP A 206 -11.25 7.70 16.23
C ASP A 206 -12.71 7.21 16.36
N LEU A 207 -13.11 6.35 15.44
CA LEU A 207 -14.44 5.73 15.42
C LEU A 207 -14.52 4.57 16.44
N ASN A 208 -15.68 4.47 17.09
CA ASN A 208 -15.96 3.48 18.12
C ASN A 208 -16.63 2.21 17.56
N TYR A 209 -15.84 1.23 17.13
CA TYR A 209 -16.35 -0.02 16.56
C TYR A 209 -17.06 -0.95 17.55
N LYS A 210 -17.03 -0.67 18.86
CA LYS A 210 -17.89 -1.35 19.84
C LYS A 210 -19.37 -1.04 19.63
N ASN A 211 -19.68 0.04 18.91
CA ASN A 211 -21.04 0.37 18.47
C ASN A 211 -21.29 -0.18 17.06
N HIS A 212 -22.24 -1.11 16.91
CA HIS A 212 -22.58 -1.72 15.62
C HIS A 212 -23.05 -0.72 14.55
N ARG A 213 -23.55 0.46 14.95
CA ARG A 213 -23.96 1.51 14.00
C ARG A 213 -22.76 2.11 13.26
N VAL A 214 -21.59 2.18 13.90
CA VAL A 214 -20.35 2.61 13.23
C VAL A 214 -20.02 1.63 12.10
N LEU A 215 -19.99 0.32 12.40
CA LEU A 215 -19.77 -0.72 11.40
C LEU A 215 -20.78 -0.61 10.24
N LYS A 216 -22.07 -0.41 10.55
CA LYS A 216 -23.11 -0.22 9.53
C LYS A 216 -22.80 0.96 8.59
N ASN A 217 -22.50 2.15 9.13
CA ASN A 217 -22.27 3.34 8.31
C ASN A 217 -20.98 3.23 7.49
N VAL A 218 -19.96 2.58 8.05
CA VAL A 218 -18.71 2.31 7.34
C VAL A 218 -18.91 1.32 6.19
N LEU A 219 -19.65 0.22 6.41
CA LEU A 219 -20.01 -0.72 5.35
C LEU A 219 -20.85 -0.03 4.26
N ASP A 220 -21.76 0.86 4.63
CA ASP A 220 -22.54 1.66 3.66
C ASP A 220 -21.63 2.52 2.78
N ALA A 221 -20.62 3.18 3.36
CA ALA A 221 -19.62 3.95 2.61
C ALA A 221 -18.77 3.06 1.69
N MET A 222 -18.29 1.91 2.17
CA MET A 222 -17.51 0.97 1.36
C MET A 222 -18.33 0.42 0.19
N PHE A 223 -19.59 0.04 0.42
CA PHE A 223 -20.49 -0.39 -0.66
C PHE A 223 -20.78 0.74 -1.65
N TYR A 224 -20.91 1.98 -1.17
CA TYR A 224 -21.06 3.12 -2.06
C TYR A 224 -19.84 3.29 -2.98
N TYR A 225 -18.62 3.08 -2.47
CA TYR A 225 -17.42 3.11 -3.31
C TYR A 225 -17.44 2.01 -4.38
N ILE A 226 -17.88 0.81 -4.03
CA ILE A 226 -18.00 -0.32 -4.96
C ILE A 226 -19.10 -0.04 -6.00
N GLU A 227 -20.24 0.52 -5.60
CA GLU A 227 -21.29 1.01 -6.50
C GLU A 227 -20.74 2.04 -7.50
N LYS A 228 -19.73 2.82 -7.08
CA LYS A 228 -19.02 3.81 -7.91
C LYS A 228 -17.80 3.28 -8.66
N GLY A 229 -17.59 1.96 -8.68
CA GLY A 229 -16.58 1.29 -9.50
C GLY A 229 -15.28 0.93 -8.78
N ALA A 230 -15.19 1.10 -7.45
CA ALA A 230 -14.05 0.59 -6.69
C ALA A 230 -14.02 -0.94 -6.71
N THR A 231 -12.89 -1.52 -7.10
CA THR A 231 -12.66 -2.99 -7.10
C THR A 231 -11.58 -3.41 -6.12
N LEU A 232 -10.85 -2.44 -5.54
CA LEU A 232 -9.94 -2.66 -4.44
C LEU A 232 -10.17 -1.60 -3.35
N ILE A 233 -10.06 -1.99 -2.09
CA ILE A 233 -10.20 -1.09 -0.95
C ILE A 233 -8.98 -1.23 -0.06
N ARG A 234 -8.24 -0.13 0.12
CA ARG A 234 -7.14 -0.04 1.07
C ARG A 234 -7.67 0.35 2.44
N LEU A 235 -7.47 -0.51 3.43
CA LEU A 235 -7.83 -0.24 4.81
C LEU A 235 -6.71 0.53 5.49
N ASP A 236 -6.94 1.83 5.65
CA ASP A 236 -5.99 2.76 6.27
C ASP A 236 -5.98 2.60 7.80
N ALA A 237 -4.78 2.67 8.40
CA ALA A 237 -4.59 2.64 9.85
C ALA A 237 -5.30 1.46 10.55
N ILE A 238 -5.48 0.34 9.83
CA ILE A 238 -6.42 -0.71 10.22
C ILE A 238 -6.04 -1.40 11.53
N ALA A 239 -4.74 -1.42 11.87
CA ALA A 239 -4.24 -2.01 13.11
C ALA A 239 -4.85 -1.40 14.38
N PHE A 240 -5.29 -0.13 14.33
CA PHE A 240 -5.81 0.63 15.48
C PHE A 240 -7.35 0.63 15.58
N ILE A 241 -8.05 -0.07 14.67
CA ILE A 241 -9.51 0.03 14.51
C ILE A 241 -10.29 -0.37 15.76
N TRP A 242 -9.77 -1.27 16.59
CA TRP A 242 -10.39 -1.71 17.85
C TRP A 242 -9.64 -1.23 19.09
N LYS A 243 -10.39 -0.78 20.10
CA LYS A 243 -9.86 -0.11 21.29
C LYS A 243 -10.32 -0.83 22.56
N GLU A 244 -9.36 -1.27 23.37
CA GLU A 244 -9.59 -1.92 24.65
C GLU A 244 -8.67 -1.29 25.72
N ILE A 245 -9.25 -0.51 26.64
CA ILE A 245 -8.51 0.15 27.71
C ILE A 245 -7.78 -0.90 28.55
N GLY A 246 -6.50 -0.66 28.82
CA GLY A 246 -5.63 -1.63 29.51
C GLY A 246 -4.92 -2.63 28.59
N SER A 247 -5.06 -2.48 27.27
CA SER A 247 -4.30 -3.18 26.22
C SER A 247 -3.44 -2.22 25.40
N GLU A 248 -2.74 -2.75 24.39
CA GLU A 248 -1.97 -1.96 23.44
C GLU A 248 -2.82 -1.22 22.40
N CYS A 249 -4.10 -1.61 22.23
CA CYS A 249 -5.03 -1.07 21.21
C CYS A 249 -4.48 -1.11 19.77
N VAL A 250 -3.68 -2.12 19.47
CA VAL A 250 -3.13 -2.37 18.14
C VAL A 250 -3.10 -3.88 17.89
N HIS A 251 -3.42 -4.33 16.69
CA HIS A 251 -3.41 -5.76 16.30
C HIS A 251 -4.30 -6.68 17.16
N LEU A 252 -5.35 -6.14 17.79
CA LEU A 252 -6.24 -6.94 18.64
C LEU A 252 -6.98 -8.02 17.83
N GLU A 253 -7.37 -9.12 18.47
CA GLU A 253 -8.15 -10.19 17.81
C GLU A 253 -9.45 -9.66 17.18
N GLN A 254 -10.09 -8.67 17.82
CA GLN A 254 -11.27 -8.00 17.29
C GLN A 254 -10.97 -7.18 16.02
N THR A 255 -9.75 -6.67 15.85
CA THR A 255 -9.32 -6.03 14.61
C THR A 255 -9.34 -7.04 13.46
N HIS A 256 -8.74 -8.21 13.65
CA HIS A 256 -8.74 -9.29 12.66
C HIS A 256 -10.16 -9.78 12.36
N GLU A 257 -10.95 -10.06 13.40
CA GLU A 257 -12.35 -10.52 13.27
C GLU A 257 -13.22 -9.49 12.51
N LEU A 258 -12.99 -8.19 12.71
CA LEU A 258 -13.69 -7.12 12.01
C LEU A 258 -13.33 -7.07 10.52
N ILE A 259 -12.06 -7.24 10.15
CA ILE A 259 -11.64 -7.26 8.74
C ILE A 259 -12.20 -8.49 8.03
N GLN A 260 -12.17 -9.66 8.70
CA GLN A 260 -12.74 -10.90 8.18
C GLN A 260 -14.25 -10.76 7.95
N LEU A 261 -14.96 -10.14 8.91
CA LEU A 261 -16.37 -9.79 8.75
C LEU A 261 -16.61 -8.84 7.58
N MET A 262 -15.82 -7.76 7.45
CA MET A 262 -15.94 -6.81 6.35
C MET A 262 -15.77 -7.51 5.00
N ARG A 263 -14.74 -8.35 4.83
CA ARG A 263 -14.54 -9.14 3.62
C ARG A 263 -15.76 -9.99 3.29
N GLU A 264 -16.23 -10.80 4.24
CA GLU A 264 -17.37 -11.69 4.01
C GLU A 264 -18.64 -10.92 3.61
N VAL A 265 -18.90 -9.78 4.26
CA VAL A 265 -20.04 -8.92 3.95
C VAL A 265 -19.93 -8.32 2.54
N LEU A 266 -18.75 -7.80 2.17
CA LEU A 266 -18.54 -7.25 0.83
C LEU A 266 -18.69 -8.34 -0.24
N HIS A 267 -18.13 -9.53 -0.01
CA HIS A 267 -18.16 -10.67 -0.94
C HIS A 267 -19.54 -11.28 -1.14
N GLU A 268 -20.50 -11.00 -0.26
CA GLU A 268 -21.90 -11.32 -0.52
C GLU A 268 -22.50 -10.50 -1.67
N VAL A 269 -21.94 -9.32 -1.97
CA VAL A 269 -22.42 -8.42 -3.03
C VAL A 269 -21.47 -8.38 -4.22
N ALA A 270 -20.16 -8.27 -3.95
CA ALA A 270 -19.10 -8.09 -4.94
C ALA A 270 -17.90 -8.99 -4.59
N PRO A 271 -17.94 -10.29 -4.95
CA PRO A 271 -16.90 -11.27 -4.62
C PRO A 271 -15.52 -10.96 -5.22
N GLU A 272 -15.46 -10.14 -6.26
CA GLU A 272 -14.24 -9.70 -6.94
C GLU A 272 -13.47 -8.60 -6.19
N VAL A 273 -14.10 -7.97 -5.18
CA VAL A 273 -13.47 -6.87 -4.45
C VAL A 273 -12.32 -7.38 -3.59
N ILE A 274 -11.18 -6.71 -3.70
CA ILE A 274 -9.96 -7.04 -2.98
C ILE A 274 -9.76 -6.06 -1.83
N ILE A 275 -9.58 -6.59 -0.62
CA ILE A 275 -9.14 -5.82 0.53
C ILE A 275 -7.62 -5.87 0.59
N ILE A 276 -7.01 -4.70 0.69
CA ILE A 276 -5.60 -4.55 1.06
C ILE A 276 -5.47 -3.88 2.41
N THR A 277 -4.67 -4.45 3.31
CA THR A 277 -4.36 -3.81 4.59
C THR A 277 -3.07 -3.03 4.49
N GLU A 278 -3.07 -1.84 5.10
CA GLU A 278 -1.86 -1.07 5.31
C GLU A 278 -1.43 -1.11 6.78
N THR A 279 -0.29 -1.76 7.04
CA THR A 279 0.30 -1.83 8.38
C THR A 279 1.82 -1.67 8.35
N ASN A 280 2.31 -0.45 8.57
CA ASN A 280 3.73 -0.12 8.67
C ASN A 280 4.33 -0.56 10.04
N VAL A 281 4.43 -1.87 10.22
CA VAL A 281 4.83 -2.57 11.45
C VAL A 281 5.87 -3.66 11.14
N PRO A 282 6.57 -4.25 12.13
CA PRO A 282 7.47 -5.39 11.91
C PRO A 282 6.87 -6.44 10.97
N HIS A 283 7.69 -7.01 10.09
CA HIS A 283 7.22 -7.85 8.98
C HIS A 283 6.24 -8.97 9.40
N HIS A 284 6.52 -9.68 10.49
CA HIS A 284 5.68 -10.76 10.99
C HIS A 284 4.28 -10.30 11.46
N GLU A 285 4.16 -9.08 12.01
CA GLU A 285 2.89 -8.46 12.39
C GLU A 285 2.10 -8.02 11.16
N ASN A 286 2.77 -7.59 10.09
CA ASN A 286 2.11 -7.17 8.85
C ASN A 286 1.52 -8.37 8.07
N VAL A 287 2.22 -9.50 8.01
CA VAL A 287 1.73 -10.68 7.29
C VAL A 287 0.62 -11.44 8.01
N SER A 288 0.40 -11.19 9.31
CA SER A 288 -0.70 -11.80 10.06
C SER A 288 -2.08 -11.41 9.50
N TYR A 289 -2.18 -10.26 8.81
CA TYR A 289 -3.40 -9.78 8.17
C TYR A 289 -3.85 -10.57 6.94
N PHE A 290 -3.05 -11.51 6.46
CA PHE A 290 -3.55 -12.54 5.54
C PHE A 290 -4.55 -13.49 6.22
N GLY A 291 -4.60 -13.52 7.56
CA GLY A 291 -5.44 -14.44 8.33
C GLY A 291 -5.06 -15.89 8.05
N SER A 292 -6.05 -16.74 7.77
CA SER A 292 -5.81 -18.11 7.31
C SER A 292 -5.41 -18.21 5.82
N GLY A 293 -5.35 -17.07 5.12
CA GLY A 293 -5.17 -16.98 3.67
C GLY A 293 -6.49 -17.01 2.88
N ASP A 294 -7.63 -17.22 3.53
CA ASP A 294 -8.93 -17.32 2.84
C ASP A 294 -10.01 -16.38 3.39
N ASP A 295 -9.78 -15.76 4.54
CA ASP A 295 -10.83 -15.11 5.33
C ASP A 295 -10.58 -13.64 5.67
N GLU A 296 -9.35 -13.13 5.56
CA GLU A 296 -9.01 -11.74 5.93
C GLU A 296 -8.56 -10.89 4.73
N ALA A 297 -7.41 -10.21 4.73
CA ALA A 297 -6.97 -9.42 3.58
C ALA A 297 -6.45 -10.34 2.46
N GLN A 298 -6.84 -10.07 1.21
CA GLN A 298 -6.28 -10.77 0.06
C GLN A 298 -4.89 -10.25 -0.30
N MET A 299 -4.58 -9.01 0.11
CA MET A 299 -3.32 -8.37 -0.20
C MET A 299 -2.80 -7.60 1.01
N VAL A 300 -1.49 -7.60 1.22
CA VAL A 300 -0.83 -6.78 2.27
C VAL A 300 0.34 -6.02 1.65
N TYR A 301 0.55 -4.78 2.09
CA TYR A 301 1.73 -4.01 1.67
C TYR A 301 3.03 -4.70 2.10
N ASN A 302 4.01 -4.78 1.20
CA ASN A 302 5.32 -5.33 1.51
C ASN A 302 6.28 -4.26 2.06
N PHE A 303 5.97 -3.74 3.26
CA PHE A 303 6.67 -2.60 3.85
C PHE A 303 8.15 -2.83 4.19
N ALA A 304 8.59 -4.09 4.31
CA ALA A 304 10.01 -4.40 4.53
C ALA A 304 10.86 -4.18 3.26
N LEU A 305 10.26 -4.28 2.07
CA LEU A 305 10.98 -4.21 0.81
C LEU A 305 11.65 -2.83 0.56
N PRO A 306 10.97 -1.67 0.71
CA PRO A 306 11.59 -0.36 0.47
C PRO A 306 12.90 -0.09 1.24
N PRO A 307 12.94 -0.17 2.59
CA PRO A 307 14.18 0.07 3.33
C PRO A 307 15.27 -0.97 3.05
N LEU A 308 14.90 -2.23 2.77
CA LEU A 308 15.86 -3.27 2.39
C LEU A 308 16.50 -3.00 1.03
N LEU A 309 15.74 -2.48 0.05
CA LEU A 309 16.29 -2.05 -1.23
C LEU A 309 17.24 -0.87 -1.06
N VAL A 310 16.87 0.13 -0.25
CA VAL A 310 17.76 1.25 0.07
C VAL A 310 19.05 0.75 0.69
N HIS A 311 18.95 -0.09 1.73
CA HIS A 311 20.11 -0.70 2.39
C HIS A 311 21.01 -1.43 1.39
N SER A 312 20.43 -2.31 0.58
CA SER A 312 21.19 -3.20 -0.30
C SER A 312 21.89 -2.45 -1.42
N ILE A 313 21.24 -1.42 -1.99
CA ILE A 313 21.84 -0.58 -3.04
C ILE A 313 22.92 0.34 -2.46
N GLN A 314 22.71 0.90 -1.26
CA GLN A 314 23.68 1.79 -0.62
C GLN A 314 24.92 1.08 -0.11
N THR A 315 24.84 -0.22 0.13
CA THR A 315 25.96 -1.05 0.63
C THR A 315 26.56 -1.95 -0.45
N GLY A 316 25.87 -2.13 -1.58
CA GLY A 316 26.20 -3.13 -2.58
C GLY A 316 26.04 -4.57 -2.08
N ASN A 317 25.28 -4.79 -0.98
CA ASN A 317 25.17 -6.08 -0.32
C ASN A 317 23.71 -6.56 -0.26
N THR A 318 23.45 -7.76 -0.78
CA THR A 318 22.13 -8.38 -0.87
C THR A 318 21.87 -9.46 0.17
N LYS A 319 22.83 -9.81 1.05
CA LYS A 319 22.68 -10.91 2.03
C LYS A 319 21.40 -10.80 2.85
N THR A 320 21.16 -9.61 3.41
CA THR A 320 20.02 -9.39 4.31
C THR A 320 18.69 -9.43 3.57
N ILE A 321 18.60 -8.78 2.40
CA ILE A 321 17.37 -8.82 1.58
C ILE A 321 17.10 -10.22 1.02
N THR A 322 18.13 -10.96 0.61
CA THR A 322 18.00 -12.35 0.12
C THR A 322 17.52 -13.27 1.24
N LYS A 323 18.12 -13.18 2.44
CA LYS A 323 17.70 -13.98 3.61
C LYS A 323 16.27 -13.67 4.03
N TRP A 324 15.87 -12.39 4.04
CA TRP A 324 14.49 -12.00 4.32
C TRP A 324 13.54 -12.51 3.23
N ALA A 325 13.90 -12.37 1.96
CA ALA A 325 13.08 -12.84 0.84
C ALA A 325 12.87 -14.36 0.87
N GLN A 326 13.90 -15.13 1.25
CA GLN A 326 13.82 -16.58 1.45
C GLN A 326 12.87 -16.99 2.60
N SER A 327 12.56 -16.09 3.54
CA SER A 327 11.59 -16.33 4.61
C SER A 327 10.15 -15.98 4.24
N LEU A 328 9.91 -15.45 3.05
CA LEU A 328 8.56 -15.08 2.62
C LEU A 328 7.73 -16.33 2.39
N GLU A 329 6.61 -16.41 3.11
CA GLU A 329 5.62 -17.48 2.98
C GLU A 329 4.23 -16.86 2.81
N LEU A 330 3.38 -17.52 2.03
CA LEU A 330 1.97 -17.16 1.87
C LEU A 330 1.11 -18.28 2.47
N PRO A 331 0.09 -17.96 3.29
CA PRO A 331 -0.74 -18.98 3.93
C PRO A 331 -1.67 -19.73 2.94
N SER A 332 -1.89 -19.18 1.75
CA SER A 332 -2.68 -19.81 0.68
C SER A 332 -2.24 -19.32 -0.70
N ASN A 333 -2.78 -19.92 -1.75
CA ASN A 333 -2.64 -19.46 -3.14
C ASN A 333 -3.69 -18.41 -3.55
N LYS A 334 -4.38 -17.79 -2.58
CA LYS A 334 -5.41 -16.76 -2.82
C LYS A 334 -5.03 -15.39 -2.28
N VAL A 335 -3.85 -15.28 -1.70
CA VAL A 335 -3.30 -14.03 -1.17
C VAL A 335 -1.97 -13.71 -1.82
N CYS A 336 -1.62 -12.43 -1.86
CA CYS A 336 -0.34 -12.01 -2.42
C CYS A 336 0.19 -10.73 -1.74
N PHE A 337 1.49 -10.48 -1.87
CA PHE A 337 2.07 -9.20 -1.46
C PHE A 337 1.75 -8.09 -2.45
N PHE A 338 1.65 -6.86 -1.93
CA PHE A 338 1.70 -5.63 -2.71
C PHE A 338 3.10 -5.02 -2.61
N ASN A 339 3.90 -5.17 -3.66
CA ASN A 339 5.32 -4.82 -3.68
C ASN A 339 5.51 -3.39 -4.21
N PHE A 340 6.18 -2.53 -3.45
CA PHE A 340 6.38 -1.14 -3.82
C PHE A 340 7.75 -0.66 -3.34
N THR A 341 8.21 0.49 -3.85
CA THR A 341 9.43 1.16 -3.35
C THR A 341 9.14 2.42 -2.55
N ALA A 342 8.04 3.11 -2.86
CA ALA A 342 7.68 4.37 -2.21
C ALA A 342 6.17 4.53 -2.18
N SER A 343 5.69 5.37 -1.27
CA SER A 343 4.28 5.72 -1.15
C SER A 343 4.14 7.22 -0.90
N HIS A 344 2.92 7.68 -0.63
CA HIS A 344 2.70 9.02 -0.12
C HIS A 344 3.35 9.23 1.25
N ASP A 345 3.45 8.16 2.04
CA ASP A 345 4.28 8.12 3.23
C ASP A 345 5.75 7.93 2.84
N GLY A 346 6.64 8.30 3.76
CA GLY A 346 8.06 8.06 3.57
C GLY A 346 8.42 6.58 3.65
N ILE A 347 9.72 6.28 3.63
CA ILE A 347 10.22 4.93 3.79
C ILE A 347 10.18 4.57 5.28
N GLY A 348 9.21 3.74 5.67
CA GLY A 348 9.07 3.25 7.04
C GLY A 348 10.26 2.39 7.48
N LEU A 349 10.70 2.57 8.72
CA LEU A 349 11.84 1.84 9.31
C LEU A 349 11.42 0.79 10.35
N ARG A 350 10.18 0.83 10.84
CA ARG A 350 9.62 -0.25 11.68
C ARG A 350 9.61 -1.63 11.02
N PRO A 351 9.32 -1.78 9.71
CA PRO A 351 9.20 -3.08 9.07
C PRO A 351 10.47 -3.92 9.07
N VAL A 352 11.63 -3.27 9.15
CA VAL A 352 12.95 -3.92 9.18
C VAL A 352 13.45 -4.24 10.58
N LYS A 353 12.66 -3.95 11.63
CA LYS A 353 13.01 -4.33 13.00
C LYS A 353 13.11 -5.86 13.10
N GLY A 354 14.27 -6.35 13.52
CA GLY A 354 14.59 -7.78 13.58
C GLY A 354 15.07 -8.38 12.25
N ILE A 355 15.16 -7.57 11.19
CA ILE A 355 15.75 -7.94 9.90
C ILE A 355 17.11 -7.24 9.73
N LEU A 356 17.14 -5.93 9.95
CA LEU A 356 18.37 -5.12 9.99
C LEU A 356 18.79 -4.86 11.44
N LEU A 357 20.10 -4.69 11.63
CA LEU A 357 20.67 -4.19 12.88
C LEU A 357 20.38 -2.69 13.04
N ASP A 358 20.25 -2.22 14.27
CA ASP A 358 20.01 -0.80 14.57
C ASP A 358 21.12 0.12 14.00
N GLU A 359 22.35 -0.38 13.90
CA GLU A 359 23.46 0.34 13.29
C GLU A 359 23.31 0.48 11.76
N GLU A 360 22.83 -0.56 11.08
CA GLU A 360 22.53 -0.52 9.65
C GLU A 360 21.39 0.46 9.36
N VAL A 361 20.35 0.48 10.21
CA VAL A 361 19.25 1.46 10.12
C VAL A 361 19.77 2.90 10.28
N LYS A 362 20.65 3.14 11.26
CA LYS A 362 21.29 4.46 11.46
C LYS A 362 22.18 4.86 10.29
N ASP A 363 22.82 3.91 9.62
CA ASP A 363 23.66 4.21 8.47
C ASP A 363 22.83 4.56 7.22
N ILE A 364 21.70 3.90 7.02
CA ILE A 364 20.70 4.31 6.01
C ILE A 364 20.24 5.74 6.30
N GLU A 365 19.85 6.02 7.54
CA GLU A 365 19.40 7.34 7.99
C GLU A 365 20.43 8.44 7.65
N LYS A 366 21.70 8.25 8.06
CA LYS A 366 22.78 9.21 7.77
C LYS A 366 22.97 9.43 6.27
N LYS A 367 22.94 8.35 5.48
CA LYS A 367 23.10 8.44 4.01
C LYS A 367 21.94 9.19 3.37
N VAL A 368 20.71 8.92 3.78
CA VAL A 368 19.54 9.63 3.27
C VAL A 368 19.58 11.11 3.64
N ILE A 369 19.94 11.46 4.88
CA ILE A 369 20.12 12.87 5.29
C ILE A 369 21.21 13.54 4.42
N LYS A 370 22.34 12.85 4.19
CA LYS A 370 23.41 13.36 3.34
C LYS A 370 22.94 13.58 1.90
N ASN A 371 22.01 12.75 1.41
CA ASN A 371 21.41 12.91 0.09
C ASN A 371 20.31 13.98 0.03
N GLY A 372 20.07 14.72 1.12
CA GLY A 372 19.04 15.75 1.21
C GLY A 372 17.66 15.25 1.65
N GLY A 373 17.55 14.00 2.11
CA GLY A 373 16.34 13.52 2.77
C GLY A 373 16.18 14.07 4.19
N LEU A 374 15.01 13.85 4.77
CA LEU A 374 14.64 14.22 6.14
C LEU A 374 14.19 12.97 6.91
N VAL A 375 14.14 13.05 8.23
CA VAL A 375 13.79 11.90 9.08
C VAL A 375 12.74 12.33 10.10
N SER A 376 11.68 11.55 10.20
CA SER A 376 10.69 11.65 11.27
C SER A 376 11.06 10.65 12.36
N TYR A 377 11.01 11.08 13.61
CA TYR A 377 11.36 10.25 14.76
C TYR A 377 10.14 9.96 15.62
N ARG A 378 10.13 8.78 16.24
CA ARG A 378 9.20 8.42 17.31
C ARG A 378 9.86 8.67 18.66
N ALA A 379 9.07 9.14 19.63
CA ALA A 379 9.51 9.21 21.02
C ALA A 379 9.26 7.87 21.71
N GLU A 380 10.27 7.36 22.40
CA GLU A 380 10.19 6.14 23.20
C GLU A 380 9.81 6.47 24.65
N ALA A 381 9.35 5.45 25.39
CA ALA A 381 8.92 5.62 26.78
C ALA A 381 10.05 6.07 27.73
N ASP A 382 11.31 5.76 27.37
CA ASP A 382 12.51 6.18 28.12
C ASP A 382 13.01 7.59 27.73
N GLY A 383 12.29 8.29 26.85
CA GLY A 383 12.65 9.62 26.36
C GLY A 383 13.65 9.63 25.19
N THR A 384 14.13 8.46 24.74
CA THR A 384 14.94 8.36 23.53
C THR A 384 14.11 8.56 22.26
N LYS A 385 14.78 8.75 21.13
CA LYS A 385 14.16 8.89 19.82
C LYS A 385 14.68 7.84 18.87
N THR A 386 13.77 7.14 18.20
CA THR A 386 14.09 6.17 17.16
C THR A 386 13.66 6.70 15.79
N PRO A 387 14.48 6.54 14.74
CA PRO A 387 14.07 6.83 13.38
C PRO A 387 12.82 6.03 13.01
N TYR A 388 11.76 6.70 12.60
CA TYR A 388 10.49 6.07 12.25
C TYR A 388 10.29 5.99 10.74
N GLU A 389 10.61 7.09 10.04
CA GLU A 389 10.35 7.23 8.62
C GLU A 389 11.37 8.14 7.95
N LEU A 390 11.90 7.70 6.81
CA LEU A 390 12.76 8.50 5.94
C LEU A 390 11.88 9.23 4.91
N ASN A 391 11.98 10.55 4.89
CA ASN A 391 11.23 11.43 4.00
C ASN A 391 12.16 11.86 2.86
N CYS A 392 11.98 11.25 1.70
CA CYS A 392 12.73 11.56 0.49
C CYS A 392 12.02 10.97 -0.73
N SER A 393 12.30 11.52 -1.91
CA SER A 393 12.04 10.83 -3.17
C SER A 393 12.94 9.60 -3.25
N PHE A 394 12.39 8.46 -3.68
CA PHE A 394 13.13 7.19 -3.64
C PHE A 394 14.44 7.25 -4.43
N ILE A 395 14.46 7.93 -5.58
CA ILE A 395 15.66 8.11 -6.40
C ILE A 395 16.80 8.82 -5.64
N ASP A 396 16.47 9.76 -4.76
CA ASP A 396 17.42 10.51 -3.94
C ASP A 396 17.81 9.74 -2.67
N ALA A 397 16.97 8.81 -2.21
CA ALA A 397 17.37 7.86 -1.17
C ALA A 397 18.58 7.01 -1.61
N LEU A 398 18.69 6.70 -2.90
CA LEU A 398 19.69 5.77 -3.46
C LEU A 398 20.99 6.44 -3.89
N THR A 399 20.96 7.74 -4.19
CA THR A 399 22.06 8.42 -4.89
C THR A 399 22.28 9.83 -4.37
N HIS A 400 23.52 10.16 -4.03
CA HIS A 400 23.89 11.49 -3.56
C HIS A 400 23.67 12.55 -4.66
N PRO A 401 23.33 13.81 -4.33
CA PRO A 401 23.15 14.88 -5.32
C PRO A 401 24.36 15.07 -6.25
N ASP A 402 25.57 14.96 -5.70
CA ASP A 402 26.84 15.14 -6.46
C ASP A 402 27.20 13.93 -7.35
N GLU A 403 26.51 12.80 -7.23
CA GLU A 403 26.74 11.65 -8.10
C GLU A 403 26.07 11.82 -9.47
N SER A 404 26.63 11.16 -10.49
CA SER A 404 26.16 11.29 -11.87
C SER A 404 24.72 10.84 -12.08
N ASP A 405 24.03 11.47 -13.04
CA ASP A 405 22.69 11.07 -13.46
C ASP A 405 22.64 9.63 -14.00
N LEU A 406 23.70 9.16 -14.67
CA LEU A 406 23.76 7.78 -15.15
C LEU A 406 23.69 6.77 -13.99
N LEU A 407 24.48 7.00 -12.94
CA LEU A 407 24.47 6.14 -11.76
C LEU A 407 23.11 6.17 -11.05
N ARG A 408 22.53 7.36 -10.95
CA ARG A 408 21.19 7.58 -10.39
C ARG A 408 20.11 6.79 -11.14
N ILE A 409 20.13 6.86 -12.46
CA ILE A 409 19.21 6.12 -13.33
C ILE A 409 19.39 4.61 -13.13
N LYS A 410 20.63 4.12 -13.13
CA LYS A 410 20.93 2.70 -12.91
C LYS A 410 20.39 2.19 -11.57
N ARG A 411 20.70 2.88 -10.46
CA ARG A 411 20.23 2.48 -9.12
C ARG A 411 18.71 2.53 -9.00
N MET A 412 18.07 3.56 -9.55
CA MET A 412 16.62 3.66 -9.56
C MET A 412 15.97 2.52 -10.34
N LEU A 413 16.42 2.25 -11.57
CA LEU A 413 15.88 1.16 -12.39
C LEU A 413 16.16 -0.21 -11.79
N LEU A 414 17.32 -0.40 -11.13
CA LEU A 414 17.61 -1.63 -10.38
C LEU A 414 16.60 -1.85 -9.26
N ALA A 415 16.29 -0.82 -8.48
CA ALA A 415 15.30 -0.93 -7.41
C ALA A 415 13.90 -1.23 -7.96
N GLN A 416 13.46 -0.47 -8.97
CA GLN A 416 12.14 -0.67 -9.59
C GLN A 416 12.03 -2.04 -10.25
N GLY A 417 13.06 -2.48 -10.99
CA GLY A 417 13.11 -3.80 -11.60
C GLY A 417 13.12 -4.92 -10.58
N THR A 418 13.81 -4.75 -9.44
CA THR A 418 13.76 -5.71 -8.32
C THR A 418 12.34 -5.82 -7.74
N THR A 419 11.66 -4.69 -7.52
CA THR A 419 10.25 -4.69 -7.09
C THR A 419 9.32 -5.38 -8.10
N LEU A 420 9.56 -5.20 -9.40
CA LEU A 420 8.77 -5.86 -10.46
C LEU A 420 8.95 -7.37 -10.54
N VAL A 421 10.01 -7.95 -9.96
CA VAL A 421 10.24 -9.41 -9.98
C VAL A 421 9.94 -10.07 -8.66
N MET A 422 9.55 -9.32 -7.63
CA MET A 422 9.08 -9.88 -6.36
C MET A 422 7.73 -10.60 -6.56
N PRO A 423 7.47 -11.70 -5.82
CA PRO A 423 6.18 -12.39 -5.86
C PRO A 423 5.05 -11.49 -5.35
N GLY A 424 4.00 -11.35 -6.15
CA GLY A 424 2.85 -10.48 -5.86
C GLY A 424 2.60 -9.40 -6.92
N VAL A 425 1.81 -8.40 -6.53
CA VAL A 425 1.38 -7.29 -7.39
C VAL A 425 2.27 -6.06 -7.17
N PRO A 426 2.85 -5.46 -8.24
CA PRO A 426 3.64 -4.24 -8.11
C PRO A 426 2.75 -2.99 -7.96
N GLY A 427 3.11 -2.18 -6.97
CA GLY A 427 2.65 -0.81 -6.75
C GLY A 427 3.68 0.19 -7.25
N VAL A 428 3.26 1.05 -8.18
CA VAL A 428 4.10 2.09 -8.79
C VAL A 428 3.68 3.43 -8.22
N TYR A 429 4.52 4.07 -7.41
CA TYR A 429 4.24 5.43 -6.96
C TYR A 429 4.52 6.45 -8.05
N PHE A 430 3.63 7.42 -8.23
CA PHE A 430 3.72 8.41 -9.31
C PHE A 430 5.10 9.08 -9.40
N HIS A 431 5.68 9.49 -8.27
CA HIS A 431 7.00 10.11 -8.23
C HIS A 431 8.13 9.16 -8.64
N SER A 432 8.00 7.86 -8.37
CA SER A 432 8.94 6.84 -8.84
C SER A 432 8.79 6.58 -10.34
N LEU A 433 7.57 6.71 -10.88
CA LEU A 433 7.28 6.58 -12.31
C LEU A 433 7.93 7.70 -13.13
N VAL A 434 7.81 8.95 -12.68
CA VAL A 434 8.30 10.13 -13.43
C VAL A 434 9.70 10.59 -13.01
N GLY A 435 10.38 9.84 -12.13
CA GLY A 435 11.75 10.14 -11.69
C GLY A 435 11.89 11.47 -10.92
N SER A 436 10.90 11.80 -10.09
CA SER A 436 10.89 13.03 -9.28
C SER A 436 12.04 13.11 -8.28
N ARG A 437 12.51 14.34 -8.02
CA ARG A 437 13.55 14.64 -7.02
C ARG A 437 12.93 15.19 -5.73
N ASN A 438 13.72 15.30 -4.68
CA ASN A 438 13.30 15.90 -3.41
C ASN A 438 12.70 17.31 -3.59
N TYR A 439 11.44 17.47 -3.19
CA TYR A 439 10.69 18.72 -3.26
C TYR A 439 10.90 19.58 -2.00
N HIS A 440 12.12 20.09 -1.85
CA HIS A 440 12.52 20.89 -0.69
C HIS A 440 11.67 22.14 -0.49
N ASP A 441 11.26 22.80 -1.56
CA ASP A 441 10.45 24.00 -1.45
C ASP A 441 9.07 23.68 -0.88
N GLY A 442 8.47 22.55 -1.23
CA GLY A 442 7.24 22.07 -0.59
C GLY A 442 7.38 21.87 0.91
N VAL A 443 8.50 21.29 1.36
CA VAL A 443 8.78 21.14 2.80
C VAL A 443 8.88 22.51 3.48
N LYS A 444 9.62 23.47 2.90
CA LYS A 444 9.77 24.81 3.46
C LYS A 444 8.43 25.53 3.62
N HIS A 445 7.54 25.40 2.64
CA HIS A 445 6.22 26.07 2.67
C HIS A 445 5.24 25.38 3.62
N SER A 446 5.21 24.05 3.65
CA SER A 446 4.25 23.29 4.47
C SER A 446 4.70 23.10 5.92
N GLY A 447 6.01 23.09 6.18
CA GLY A 447 6.58 22.67 7.47
C GLY A 447 6.47 21.17 7.74
N ILE A 448 6.04 20.37 6.75
CA ILE A 448 5.81 18.92 6.87
C ILE A 448 6.88 18.19 6.05
N ASN A 449 7.62 17.28 6.70
CA ASN A 449 8.70 16.53 6.05
C ASN A 449 8.21 15.70 4.86
N ARG A 450 7.04 15.05 4.98
CA ARG A 450 6.45 14.19 3.94
C ARG A 450 6.15 14.93 2.64
N THR A 451 6.04 16.26 2.65
CA THR A 451 5.83 17.04 1.43
C THR A 451 6.99 16.88 0.42
N ILE A 452 8.17 16.44 0.87
CA ILE A 452 9.38 16.26 0.05
C ILE A 452 9.18 15.27 -1.12
N ASN A 453 8.25 14.33 -1.02
CA ASN A 453 7.93 13.35 -2.07
C ASN A 453 6.45 13.41 -2.49
N ARG A 454 5.85 14.61 -2.43
CA ARG A 454 4.43 14.89 -2.77
C ARG A 454 4.26 16.11 -3.69
N GLU A 455 5.26 16.43 -4.50
CA GLU A 455 5.20 17.58 -5.44
C GLU A 455 4.01 17.45 -6.41
N LYS A 456 3.19 18.48 -6.55
CA LYS A 456 2.09 18.50 -7.52
C LYS A 456 2.58 19.11 -8.82
N TYR A 457 2.31 18.46 -9.94
CA TYR A 457 2.79 18.90 -11.25
C TYR A 457 1.73 19.66 -12.05
N ASN A 458 2.14 20.73 -12.71
CA ASN A 458 1.40 21.24 -13.86
C ASN A 458 1.58 20.28 -15.04
N PHE A 459 0.48 19.89 -15.69
CA PHE A 459 0.48 18.90 -16.78
C PHE A 459 1.43 19.27 -17.92
N GLU A 460 1.33 20.49 -18.46
CA GLU A 460 2.18 20.93 -19.58
C GLU A 460 3.66 20.98 -19.21
N TRP A 461 3.98 21.35 -17.96
CA TRP A 461 5.36 21.34 -17.49
C TRP A 461 5.91 19.92 -17.42
N LEU A 462 5.13 18.97 -16.87
CA LEU A 462 5.55 17.57 -16.77
C LEU A 462 5.76 16.95 -18.14
N GLU A 463 4.82 17.18 -19.08
CA GLU A 463 4.95 16.71 -20.46
C GLU A 463 6.25 17.19 -21.10
N LYS A 464 6.63 18.45 -20.88
CA LYS A 464 7.92 18.98 -21.37
C LYS A 464 9.10 18.24 -20.76
N GLN A 465 9.09 17.90 -19.48
CA GLN A 465 10.18 17.14 -18.86
C GLN A 465 10.31 15.71 -19.39
N LEU A 466 9.17 15.07 -19.67
CA LEU A 466 9.12 13.69 -20.15
C LEU A 466 9.56 13.51 -21.61
N VAL A 467 9.81 14.62 -22.33
CA VAL A 467 10.33 14.60 -23.71
C VAL A 467 11.77 15.13 -23.85
N ILE A 468 12.43 15.56 -22.77
CA ILE A 468 13.82 16.03 -22.83
C ILE A 468 14.76 14.85 -23.05
N GLU A 469 15.37 14.78 -24.23
CA GLU A 469 16.36 13.76 -24.58
C GLU A 469 17.56 13.76 -23.62
N GLY A 470 17.93 12.58 -23.12
CA GLY A 470 18.97 12.42 -22.10
C GLY A 470 18.60 12.91 -20.70
N GLY A 471 17.39 13.45 -20.49
CA GLY A 471 16.91 13.85 -19.17
C GLY A 471 16.63 12.64 -18.26
N VAL A 472 16.88 12.80 -16.96
CA VAL A 472 16.63 11.75 -15.95
C VAL A 472 15.16 11.32 -15.95
N GLN A 473 14.22 12.27 -15.93
CA GLN A 473 12.79 11.98 -15.85
C GLN A 473 12.30 11.18 -17.07
N LYS A 474 12.61 11.62 -18.30
CA LYS A 474 12.32 10.87 -19.52
C LYS A 474 12.91 9.46 -19.48
N THR A 475 14.19 9.35 -19.12
CA THR A 475 14.90 8.06 -19.14
C THR A 475 14.29 7.08 -18.15
N ILE A 476 13.98 7.53 -16.92
CA ILE A 476 13.29 6.71 -15.91
C ILE A 476 11.90 6.33 -16.39
N PHE A 477 11.12 7.29 -16.87
CA PHE A 477 9.73 7.07 -17.29
C PHE A 477 9.63 6.03 -18.40
N ASP A 478 10.40 6.18 -19.48
CA ASP A 478 10.37 5.26 -20.61
C ASP A 478 10.94 3.88 -20.25
N SER A 479 12.06 3.85 -19.51
CA SER A 479 12.69 2.59 -19.11
C SER A 479 11.82 1.81 -18.14
N TYR A 480 11.17 2.49 -17.19
CA TYR A 480 10.31 1.82 -16.22
C TYR A 480 9.03 1.31 -16.89
N LYS A 481 8.38 2.09 -17.76
CA LYS A 481 7.26 1.62 -18.59
C LYS A 481 7.63 0.40 -19.43
N ARG A 482 8.84 0.37 -19.99
CA ARG A 482 9.36 -0.79 -20.72
C ARG A 482 9.49 -2.02 -19.82
N LEU A 483 10.09 -1.89 -18.63
CA LEU A 483 10.20 -3.01 -17.67
C LEU A 483 8.84 -3.54 -17.25
N ILE A 484 7.89 -2.65 -16.96
CA ILE A 484 6.50 -3.02 -16.64
C ILE A 484 5.87 -3.79 -17.82
N SER A 485 6.03 -3.28 -19.04
CA SER A 485 5.46 -3.91 -20.24
C SER A 485 6.05 -5.30 -20.50
N ILE A 486 7.35 -5.50 -20.23
CA ILE A 486 7.98 -6.83 -20.31
C ILE A 486 7.36 -7.73 -19.23
N ARG A 487 7.36 -7.30 -17.97
CA ARG A 487 6.80 -8.08 -16.84
C ARG A 487 5.37 -8.53 -17.13
N THR A 488 4.49 -7.61 -17.54
CA THR A 488 3.07 -7.93 -17.73
C THR A 488 2.83 -8.91 -18.87
N ASN A 489 3.79 -9.17 -19.76
CA ASN A 489 3.66 -10.18 -20.81
C ASN A 489 4.17 -11.57 -20.41
N GLU A 490 4.68 -11.74 -19.19
CA GLU A 490 5.21 -13.00 -18.72
C GLU A 490 4.33 -13.62 -17.63
N LYS A 491 3.68 -14.74 -17.97
CA LYS A 491 2.81 -15.51 -17.05
C LYS A 491 3.52 -16.01 -15.80
N ALA A 492 4.85 -16.10 -15.84
CA ALA A 492 5.68 -16.45 -14.69
C ALA A 492 5.50 -15.46 -13.53
N PHE A 493 5.18 -14.19 -13.81
CA PHE A 493 4.96 -13.15 -12.79
C PHE A 493 3.52 -13.10 -12.28
N ASN A 494 2.72 -14.15 -12.48
CA ASN A 494 1.39 -14.22 -11.89
C ASN A 494 1.52 -14.15 -10.34
N PRO A 495 0.76 -13.27 -9.65
CA PRO A 495 0.86 -13.08 -8.20
C PRO A 495 0.66 -14.34 -7.35
N PHE A 496 0.02 -15.37 -7.91
CA PHE A 496 -0.26 -16.65 -7.23
C PHE A 496 0.60 -17.81 -7.76
N GLY A 497 1.62 -17.49 -8.58
CA GLY A 497 2.66 -18.43 -8.97
C GLY A 497 3.58 -18.82 -7.81
N SER A 498 4.44 -19.81 -8.03
CA SER A 498 5.47 -20.16 -7.04
C SER A 498 6.74 -19.35 -7.27
N PHE A 499 7.51 -19.16 -6.21
CA PHE A 499 8.77 -18.43 -6.26
C PHE A 499 9.86 -19.11 -5.42
N GLU A 500 11.11 -18.93 -5.80
CA GLU A 500 12.29 -19.40 -5.08
C GLU A 500 13.39 -18.33 -5.15
N PHE A 501 14.05 -18.05 -4.02
CA PHE A 501 15.15 -17.07 -3.95
C PHE A 501 16.49 -17.77 -3.77
N TYR A 502 17.50 -17.36 -4.55
CA TYR A 502 18.83 -17.95 -4.49
C TYR A 502 19.88 -17.01 -3.91
N ASP A 503 20.75 -17.58 -3.08
CA ASP A 503 21.97 -16.93 -2.60
C ASP A 503 23.14 -17.30 -3.53
N LEU A 504 23.39 -16.47 -4.54
CA LEU A 504 24.42 -16.73 -5.57
C LEU A 504 25.74 -16.00 -5.31
N ASP A 505 25.67 -14.78 -4.79
CA ASP A 505 26.79 -13.91 -4.43
C ASP A 505 26.24 -12.81 -3.52
N GLU A 506 27.05 -12.28 -2.60
CA GLU A 506 26.62 -11.26 -1.64
C GLU A 506 26.26 -9.90 -2.26
N ARG A 507 26.51 -9.71 -3.56
CA ARG A 507 26.17 -8.51 -4.35
C ARG A 507 25.03 -8.78 -5.34
N VAL A 508 24.50 -10.00 -5.39
CA VAL A 508 23.49 -10.41 -6.37
C VAL A 508 22.17 -10.73 -5.67
N PHE A 509 21.09 -10.20 -6.19
CA PHE A 509 19.74 -10.61 -5.84
C PHE A 509 19.20 -11.52 -6.94
N CYS A 510 18.69 -12.69 -6.57
CA CYS A 510 18.22 -13.68 -7.53
C CYS A 510 16.88 -14.30 -7.09
N VAL A 511 15.89 -14.26 -7.98
CA VAL A 511 14.57 -14.86 -7.77
C VAL A 511 14.12 -15.62 -9.02
N GLU A 512 13.66 -16.85 -8.85
CA GLU A 512 12.87 -17.58 -9.83
C GLU A 512 11.40 -17.38 -9.52
N GLN A 513 10.61 -17.01 -10.52
CA GLN A 513 9.16 -17.05 -10.47
C GLN A 513 8.63 -18.01 -11.52
N SER A 514 7.62 -18.78 -11.16
CA SER A 514 7.01 -19.80 -12.01
C SER A 514 5.50 -19.59 -12.09
N CYS A 515 4.96 -19.73 -13.29
CA CYS A 515 3.52 -19.58 -13.50
C CYS A 515 2.73 -20.67 -12.75
N CYS A 516 1.45 -20.42 -12.48
CA CYS A 516 0.61 -21.32 -11.69
C CYS A 516 0.52 -22.76 -12.23
N ASP A 517 0.67 -22.98 -13.54
CA ASP A 517 0.66 -24.31 -14.16
C ASP A 517 2.05 -24.96 -14.29
N GLN A 518 3.09 -24.31 -13.76
CA GLN A 518 4.48 -24.79 -13.69
C GLN A 518 5.06 -25.18 -15.06
N LYS A 519 4.70 -24.45 -16.13
CA LYS A 519 5.27 -24.68 -17.48
C LYS A 519 6.34 -23.68 -17.87
N GLU A 520 6.20 -22.43 -17.43
CA GLU A 520 7.09 -21.31 -17.73
C GLU A 520 7.63 -20.73 -16.43
N PHE A 521 8.90 -20.32 -16.45
CA PHE A 521 9.55 -19.62 -15.35
C PHE A 521 10.40 -18.48 -15.86
N VAL A 522 10.67 -17.51 -14.98
CA VAL A 522 11.64 -16.44 -15.21
C VAL A 522 12.57 -16.37 -14.00
N VAL A 523 13.88 -16.41 -14.25
CA VAL A 523 14.93 -16.17 -13.25
C VAL A 523 15.45 -14.76 -13.42
N ALA A 524 15.16 -13.87 -12.47
CA ALA A 524 15.68 -12.52 -12.44
C ALA A 524 16.98 -12.47 -11.63
N VAL A 525 18.06 -11.97 -12.25
CA VAL A 525 19.40 -11.85 -11.65
C VAL A 525 19.85 -10.41 -11.71
N HIS A 526 20.03 -9.78 -10.55
CA HIS A 526 20.28 -8.35 -10.41
C HIS A 526 21.60 -8.11 -9.67
N ASN A 527 22.53 -7.38 -10.29
CA ASN A 527 23.77 -6.94 -9.65
C ASN A 527 23.52 -5.64 -8.85
N PHE A 528 23.83 -5.62 -7.56
CA PHE A 528 23.67 -4.47 -6.67
C PHE A 528 24.96 -3.69 -6.44
N SER A 529 26.10 -4.13 -6.99
CA SER A 529 27.38 -3.42 -6.86
C SER A 529 27.69 -2.52 -8.08
N ASP A 530 28.68 -1.66 -7.88
CA ASP A 530 29.33 -0.86 -8.90
C ASP A 530 30.45 -1.60 -9.65
N GLU A 531 30.60 -2.91 -9.41
CA GLU A 531 31.62 -3.75 -10.01
C GLU A 531 31.00 -4.72 -11.03
N GLU A 532 31.79 -5.09 -12.04
CA GLU A 532 31.47 -6.26 -12.86
C GLU A 532 31.69 -7.53 -12.01
N LEU A 533 30.76 -8.46 -12.06
CA LEU A 533 30.88 -9.73 -11.35
C LEU A 533 30.42 -10.91 -12.21
N GLN A 534 30.83 -12.10 -11.81
CA GLN A 534 30.34 -13.35 -12.37
C GLN A 534 29.59 -14.14 -11.29
N CYS A 535 28.44 -14.69 -11.65
CA CYS A 535 27.69 -15.60 -10.79
C CYS A 535 27.27 -16.85 -11.57
N LYS A 536 27.19 -17.99 -10.87
CA LYS A 536 26.74 -19.26 -11.45
C LYS A 536 25.28 -19.51 -11.05
N LEU A 537 24.42 -19.72 -12.03
CA LEU A 537 23.05 -20.16 -11.82
C LEU A 537 23.00 -21.59 -11.24
N PRO A 538 21.94 -21.93 -10.49
CA PRO A 538 21.70 -23.30 -10.02
C PRO A 538 21.77 -24.34 -11.16
N GLU A 539 22.33 -25.51 -10.87
CA GLU A 539 22.60 -26.54 -11.89
C GLU A 539 21.33 -27.11 -12.55
N LYS A 540 20.14 -26.84 -12.01
CA LYS A 540 18.86 -27.22 -12.62
C LYS A 540 18.59 -26.49 -13.95
N PHE A 541 19.19 -25.31 -14.15
CA PHE A 541 19.03 -24.52 -15.37
C PHE A 541 20.00 -24.98 -16.46
N THR A 542 19.68 -26.11 -17.10
CA THR A 542 20.51 -26.76 -18.14
C THR A 542 20.09 -26.43 -19.57
N MET A 543 18.97 -25.74 -19.74
CA MET A 543 18.39 -25.37 -21.04
C MET A 543 18.88 -24.01 -21.52
N GLU A 544 18.66 -23.73 -22.81
CA GLU A 544 18.78 -22.38 -23.35
C GLU A 544 17.75 -21.46 -22.68
N LEU A 545 18.21 -20.32 -22.18
CA LEU A 545 17.37 -19.29 -21.57
C LEU A 545 17.40 -18.01 -22.41
N GLU A 546 16.31 -17.27 -22.43
CA GLU A 546 16.21 -16.00 -23.13
C GLU A 546 16.18 -14.85 -22.12
N ASP A 547 17.10 -13.89 -22.21
CA ASP A 547 17.00 -12.65 -21.44
C ASP A 547 15.96 -11.72 -22.07
N LEU A 548 14.85 -11.56 -21.37
CA LEU A 548 13.72 -10.72 -21.77
C LEU A 548 14.09 -9.24 -21.87
N LEU A 549 15.15 -8.79 -21.19
CA LEU A 549 15.56 -7.38 -21.18
C LEU A 549 16.42 -6.99 -22.39
N SER A 550 17.18 -7.93 -22.95
CA SER A 550 18.07 -7.71 -24.10
C SER A 550 17.69 -8.50 -25.35
N ASN A 551 16.78 -9.48 -25.23
CA ASN A 551 16.45 -10.50 -26.24
C ASN A 551 17.66 -11.33 -26.67
N THR A 552 18.62 -11.54 -25.77
CA THR A 552 19.79 -12.40 -26.00
C THR A 552 19.58 -13.77 -25.36
N ARG A 553 20.22 -14.81 -25.92
CA ARG A 553 20.09 -16.19 -25.45
C ARG A 553 21.34 -16.65 -24.71
N PHE A 554 21.14 -17.40 -23.64
CA PHE A 554 22.17 -17.90 -22.75
C PHE A 554 22.13 -19.43 -22.70
N ASN A 555 23.27 -20.06 -22.98
CA ASN A 555 23.47 -21.51 -22.90
C ASN A 555 24.48 -21.90 -21.80
N ASN A 556 25.01 -20.92 -21.06
CA ASN A 556 26.00 -21.11 -20.02
C ASN A 556 25.37 -20.82 -18.66
N SER A 557 25.65 -21.65 -17.66
CA SER A 557 25.23 -21.43 -16.28
C SER A 557 25.95 -20.24 -15.63
N THR A 558 27.10 -19.82 -16.16
CA THR A 558 27.84 -18.65 -15.65
C THR A 558 27.42 -17.39 -16.39
N LEU A 559 26.96 -16.39 -15.63
CA LEU A 559 26.60 -15.06 -16.12
C LEU A 559 27.67 -14.06 -15.73
N THR A 560 27.99 -13.13 -16.63
CA THR A 560 28.77 -11.93 -16.33
C THR A 560 27.82 -10.75 -16.28
N LEU A 561 27.79 -10.02 -15.16
CA LEU A 561 26.91 -8.89 -14.91
C LEU A 561 27.73 -7.62 -14.80
N ALA A 562 27.45 -6.65 -15.65
CA ALA A 562 27.98 -5.30 -15.54
C ALA A 562 27.45 -4.60 -14.26
N PRO A 563 28.10 -3.51 -13.81
CA PRO A 563 27.64 -2.72 -12.67
C PRO A 563 26.16 -2.31 -12.78
N TYR A 564 25.38 -2.68 -11.76
CA TYR A 564 23.93 -2.47 -11.66
C TYR A 564 23.07 -3.10 -12.77
N GLN A 565 23.58 -4.11 -13.48
CA GLN A 565 22.84 -4.80 -14.53
C GLN A 565 21.73 -5.69 -13.95
N MET A 566 20.61 -5.74 -14.68
CA MET A 566 19.53 -6.71 -14.49
C MET A 566 19.46 -7.63 -15.71
N ILE A 567 19.17 -8.91 -15.49
CA ILE A 567 18.89 -9.91 -16.54
C ILE A 567 17.66 -10.71 -16.09
N TRP A 568 16.69 -10.91 -16.99
CA TRP A 568 15.48 -11.71 -16.71
C TRP A 568 15.42 -12.91 -17.66
N LEU A 569 15.85 -14.06 -17.19
CA LEU A 569 16.03 -15.27 -17.99
C LEU A 569 14.76 -16.12 -18.00
N LYS A 570 14.07 -16.16 -19.15
CA LYS A 570 12.91 -17.01 -19.37
C LYS A 570 13.31 -18.43 -19.76
N GLY A 571 12.61 -19.41 -19.19
CA GLY A 571 12.72 -20.82 -19.55
C GLY A 571 11.39 -21.56 -19.48
N THR A 572 11.40 -22.82 -19.91
CA THR A 572 10.26 -23.74 -19.81
C THR A 572 10.67 -25.02 -19.09
N TYR A 573 9.77 -25.55 -18.28
CA TYR A 573 9.97 -26.87 -17.68
C TYR A 573 9.62 -27.94 -18.72
N ASN A 574 10.58 -28.83 -19.02
CA ASN A 574 10.34 -29.95 -19.93
C ASN A 574 9.38 -30.95 -19.29
N LYS A 575 8.20 -31.14 -19.89
CA LYS A 575 7.15 -32.08 -19.44
C LYS A 575 7.53 -33.58 -19.45
N GLU A 576 8.73 -33.96 -19.89
CA GLU A 576 9.07 -35.37 -20.19
C GLU A 576 10.18 -36.00 -19.31
N LYS A 577 10.63 -35.37 -18.22
CA LYS A 577 11.63 -35.99 -17.34
C LYS A 577 11.40 -35.73 -15.85
N ASN A 578 10.23 -36.09 -15.33
CA ASN A 578 10.05 -36.45 -13.93
C ASN A 578 9.43 -37.85 -13.85
#